data_AF-A0A4R5UP62-F1
#
_entry.id   AF-A0A4R5UP62-F1
#
_cell.length_a   1.000
_cell.length_b   1.000
_cell.length_c   1.000
_cell.angle_alpha   90.00
_cell.angle_beta   90.00
_cell.angle_gamma   90.00
#
_symmetry.space_group_name_H-M   'P 1'
#
loop_
_entity.id
_entity.type
_entity.pdbx_description
1 polymer ?
#
loop_
_entity_poly.entity_id
_entity_poly.type
_entity_poly.pdbx_seq_one_letter_code
_entity_poly.pdbx_strand_id
1 'polypeptide(L)'
;MNERAALRQTPMEPDRIGFFGKLPSHGDFVSDGLGRGLQEVLDIWMQAGLQRLQQDFPGDWEPRFRAMPTWRFIVERGQWGQATVAGVMLPSLDRVGRSFPLVIAAQITNFTSDPRSLCLDDSWFTAAEGIAESSARRDFDINLFIAALRRLRSPRPGDMETEGKVGGTAGSLWWRSDNNRRLVGFRTIGAPQPADILRLLDDDTPAAKQAAKPAQQPPPPPVATAPLSSARISPSAPSTAAKPHAPLKLAYSDVSHPGTRLSLNADNLLISAKQGIFAVADGMGESNSAVEAGKTAVAALGDVTAQETVDDTVQDIKGKLGRAHGLLQAARMSSDRDPPCASVAVLAVHQQSLALIWAGDVRCYIIRDGMMRCLTRDHLEIGLKRGLSRYLGRPGQFSPEIVVDNVSRRDRFLLCSNPLCRALPERSIAQILISADIDEAAAVLGQEALIAGCRDNFSAIVIDVSATRG
;
A
#
# COMPACT_ATOMS: atom_id res chain seq x y z
N MET A 1 -27.65 60.62 -2.19
CA MET A 1 -26.34 60.28 -2.80
C MET A 1 -25.27 60.65 -1.79
N ASN A 2 -24.45 59.81 -1.18
CA ASN A 2 -24.31 58.36 -1.08
C ASN A 2 -23.47 58.14 0.19
N GLU A 3 -24.01 57.48 1.22
CA GLU A 3 -23.18 56.98 2.33
C GLU A 3 -23.80 55.71 2.91
N ARG A 4 -23.97 54.72 2.03
CA ARG A 4 -24.25 53.33 2.39
C ARG A 4 -23.34 52.43 1.56
N ALA A 5 -22.10 52.32 2.01
CA ALA A 5 -21.23 51.21 1.66
C ALA A 5 -20.12 51.06 2.74
N ALA A 6 -20.52 51.08 4.02
CA ALA A 6 -19.68 50.50 5.05
C ALA A 6 -19.52 49.02 4.70
N LEU A 7 -18.32 48.68 4.23
CA LEU A 7 -17.86 47.33 3.91
C LEU A 7 -18.31 46.36 5.01
N ARG A 8 -19.31 45.54 4.71
CA ARG A 8 -19.52 44.28 5.41
C ARG A 8 -18.35 43.38 5.02
N GLN A 9 -17.20 43.56 5.65
CA GLN A 9 -16.20 42.51 5.74
C GLN A 9 -16.81 41.44 6.64
N THR A 10 -17.44 40.44 6.02
CA THR A 10 -17.86 39.22 6.70
C THR A 10 -16.63 38.64 7.41
N PRO A 11 -16.73 38.25 8.70
CA PRO A 11 -15.61 37.65 9.41
C PRO A 11 -15.06 36.49 8.60
N MET A 12 -13.78 36.55 8.23
CA MET A 12 -13.13 35.55 7.39
C MET A 12 -13.02 34.23 8.15
N GLU A 13 -13.58 33.15 7.61
CA GLU A 13 -13.48 31.83 8.23
C GLU A 13 -12.04 31.29 8.12
N PRO A 14 -11.47 30.75 9.22
CA PRO A 14 -10.15 30.14 9.19
C PRO A 14 -10.15 28.90 8.30
N ASP A 15 -8.97 28.54 7.77
CA ASP A 15 -8.80 27.29 7.02
C ASP A 15 -9.25 26.09 7.87
N ARG A 16 -9.93 25.14 7.23
CA ARG A 16 -10.49 23.97 7.92
C ARG A 16 -10.14 22.71 7.18
N ILE A 17 -9.96 21.63 7.94
CA ILE A 17 -9.82 20.28 7.39
C ILE A 17 -10.89 19.43 8.04
N GLY A 18 -11.62 18.69 7.23
CA GLY A 18 -12.73 17.90 7.68
C GLY A 18 -13.06 16.77 6.71
N PHE A 19 -14.12 16.04 7.03
CA PHE A 19 -14.64 14.99 6.18
C PHE A 19 -16.16 15.04 6.10
N PHE A 20 -16.72 14.44 5.05
CA PHE A 20 -18.14 14.25 4.85
C PHE A 20 -18.38 12.98 4.03
N GLY A 21 -19.39 12.18 4.41
CA GLY A 21 -19.78 10.99 3.66
C GLY A 21 -20.38 9.90 4.53
N LYS A 22 -20.30 8.66 4.06
CA LYS A 22 -20.71 7.46 4.81
C LYS A 22 -19.50 6.67 5.31
N LEU A 23 -19.65 6.07 6.49
CA LEU A 23 -18.63 5.21 7.10
C LEU A 23 -19.25 3.85 7.46
N PRO A 24 -18.50 2.73 7.34
CA PRO A 24 -19.05 1.39 7.60
C PRO A 24 -19.58 1.17 9.02
N SER A 25 -19.13 1.97 10.00
CA SER A 25 -19.60 1.90 11.38
C SER A 25 -20.90 2.67 11.65
N HIS A 26 -21.37 3.52 10.73
CA HIS A 26 -22.50 4.44 10.93
C HIS A 26 -23.63 4.18 9.93
N GLY A 27 -24.88 4.37 10.34
CA GLY A 27 -26.06 4.20 9.46
C GLY A 27 -26.39 5.43 8.61
N ASP A 28 -25.99 6.62 9.09
CA ASP A 28 -26.29 7.93 8.49
C ASP A 28 -25.00 8.65 8.04
N PHE A 29 -25.16 9.80 7.40
CA PHE A 29 -24.05 10.67 7.02
C PHE A 29 -23.33 11.21 8.25
N VAL A 30 -22.01 11.26 8.13
CA VAL A 30 -21.10 11.72 9.18
C VAL A 30 -20.22 12.84 8.63
N SER A 31 -19.97 13.83 9.47
CA SER A 31 -19.08 14.95 9.15
C SER A 31 -18.44 15.53 10.40
N ASP A 32 -17.17 15.94 10.27
CA ASP A 32 -16.45 16.76 11.24
C ASP A 32 -15.59 17.77 10.49
N GLY A 33 -15.42 18.98 11.03
CA GLY A 33 -14.47 19.98 10.53
C GLY A 33 -14.84 20.78 9.29
N LEU A 34 -15.71 20.29 8.39
CA LEU A 34 -16.12 21.02 7.18
C LEU A 34 -17.18 22.10 7.47
N GLY A 35 -17.15 23.21 6.74
CA GLY A 35 -18.20 24.23 6.78
C GLY A 35 -19.50 23.73 6.14
N ARG A 36 -20.67 24.13 6.70
CA ARG A 36 -21.99 23.65 6.25
C ARG A 36 -22.24 23.88 4.76
N GLY A 37 -21.84 25.02 4.22
CA GLY A 37 -22.01 25.30 2.80
C GLY A 37 -21.27 24.32 1.88
N LEU A 38 -20.07 23.88 2.26
CA LEU A 38 -19.35 22.87 1.49
C LEU A 38 -20.01 21.49 1.63
N GLN A 39 -20.48 21.14 2.83
CA GLN A 39 -21.18 19.87 3.07
C GLN A 39 -22.45 19.77 2.20
N GLU A 40 -23.26 20.84 2.15
CA GLU A 40 -24.47 20.90 1.33
C GLU A 40 -24.17 20.75 -0.17
N VAL A 41 -23.15 21.45 -0.67
CA VAL A 41 -22.73 21.35 -2.08
C VAL A 41 -22.22 19.95 -2.42
N LEU A 42 -21.40 19.36 -1.54
CA LEU A 42 -20.90 18.00 -1.70
C LEU A 42 -22.02 16.96 -1.69
N ASP A 43 -22.98 17.08 -0.75
CA ASP A 43 -24.12 16.17 -0.66
C ASP A 43 -24.96 16.19 -1.95
N ILE A 44 -25.36 17.39 -2.40
CA ILE A 44 -26.15 17.55 -3.62
C ILE A 44 -25.40 17.00 -4.84
N TRP A 45 -24.13 17.34 -4.99
CA TRP A 45 -23.32 16.89 -6.13
C TRP A 45 -23.13 15.37 -6.14
N MET A 46 -22.81 14.76 -5.00
CA MET A 46 -22.61 13.31 -4.89
C MET A 46 -23.91 12.52 -5.06
N GLN A 47 -25.03 12.98 -4.48
CA GLN A 47 -26.33 12.33 -4.67
C GLN A 47 -26.75 12.35 -6.14
N ALA A 48 -26.64 13.51 -6.80
CA ALA A 48 -26.95 13.63 -8.22
C ALA A 48 -26.00 12.79 -9.09
N GLY A 49 -24.71 12.70 -8.72
CA GLY A 49 -23.73 11.86 -9.40
C GLY A 49 -24.05 10.37 -9.28
N LEU A 50 -24.38 9.88 -8.08
CA LEU A 50 -24.77 8.49 -7.87
C LEU A 50 -26.07 8.14 -8.61
N GLN A 51 -27.05 9.06 -8.65
CA GLN A 51 -28.25 8.89 -9.47
C GLN A 51 -27.90 8.76 -10.95
N ARG A 52 -26.93 9.53 -11.44
CA ARG A 52 -26.47 9.43 -12.82
C ARG A 52 -25.75 8.10 -13.10
N LEU A 53 -24.90 7.63 -12.19
CA LEU A 53 -24.29 6.30 -12.27
C LEU A 53 -25.34 5.19 -12.35
N GLN A 54 -26.40 5.29 -11.56
CA GLN A 54 -27.52 4.34 -11.58
C GLN A 54 -28.30 4.36 -12.91
N GLN A 55 -28.48 5.55 -13.50
CA GLN A 55 -29.15 5.71 -14.79
C GLN A 55 -28.32 5.17 -15.95
N ASP A 56 -27.02 5.45 -15.97
CA ASP A 56 -26.13 5.06 -17.07
C ASP A 56 -25.71 3.58 -16.97
N PHE A 57 -25.70 3.00 -15.75
CA PHE A 57 -25.31 1.61 -15.49
C PHE A 57 -26.34 0.85 -14.62
N PRO A 58 -27.57 0.64 -15.11
CA PRO A 58 -28.61 -0.04 -14.35
C PRO A 58 -28.18 -1.48 -14.01
N GLY A 59 -28.18 -1.82 -12.72
CA GLY A 59 -27.82 -3.16 -12.21
C GLY A 59 -26.32 -3.44 -12.04
N ASP A 60 -25.42 -2.57 -12.53
CA ASP A 60 -23.96 -2.75 -12.41
C ASP A 60 -23.23 -1.51 -11.87
N TRP A 61 -23.98 -0.48 -11.43
CA TRP A 61 -23.38 0.74 -10.89
C TRP A 61 -22.65 0.50 -9.55
N GLU A 62 -23.16 -0.37 -8.66
CA GLU A 62 -22.55 -0.59 -7.33
C GLU A 62 -21.17 -1.23 -7.42
N PRO A 63 -20.95 -2.34 -8.17
CA PRO A 63 -19.61 -2.90 -8.33
C PRO A 63 -18.64 -1.90 -8.97
N ARG A 64 -19.07 -1.14 -9.97
CA ARG A 64 -18.25 -0.11 -10.63
C ARG A 64 -17.88 1.02 -9.68
N PHE A 65 -18.84 1.50 -8.90
CA PHE A 65 -18.60 2.51 -7.88
C PHE A 65 -17.62 1.99 -6.82
N ARG A 66 -17.80 0.76 -6.32
CA ARG A 66 -16.90 0.17 -5.30
C ARG A 66 -15.50 -0.12 -5.82
N ALA A 67 -15.34 -0.33 -7.13
CA ALA A 67 -14.04 -0.48 -7.78
C ALA A 67 -13.35 0.85 -8.08
N MET A 68 -14.02 1.99 -7.84
CA MET A 68 -13.46 3.32 -8.06
C MET A 68 -12.19 3.51 -7.21
N PRO A 69 -11.06 3.93 -7.80
CA PRO A 69 -9.86 4.24 -7.04
C PRO A 69 -10.05 5.50 -6.19
N THR A 70 -9.13 5.75 -5.25
CA THR A 70 -9.07 7.03 -4.55
C THR A 70 -8.65 8.13 -5.51
N TRP A 71 -9.43 9.21 -5.56
CA TRP A 71 -9.19 10.39 -6.38
C TRP A 71 -8.77 11.58 -5.52
N ARG A 72 -7.71 12.27 -5.94
CA ARG A 72 -7.30 13.57 -5.43
C ARG A 72 -7.99 14.65 -6.23
N PHE A 73 -8.34 15.75 -5.59
CA PHE A 73 -8.97 16.87 -6.28
C PHE A 73 -8.57 18.23 -5.71
N ILE A 74 -8.69 19.24 -6.56
CA ILE A 74 -8.72 20.65 -6.19
C ILE A 74 -9.87 21.31 -6.92
N VAL A 75 -10.72 22.01 -6.19
CA VAL A 75 -11.78 22.85 -6.72
C VAL A 75 -11.46 24.30 -6.41
N GLU A 76 -11.37 25.12 -7.46
CA GLU A 76 -10.99 26.52 -7.35
C GLU A 76 -12.05 27.34 -6.60
N ARG A 77 -11.59 28.42 -5.97
CA ARG A 77 -12.47 29.42 -5.34
C ARG A 77 -13.57 29.87 -6.30
N GLY A 78 -14.78 29.98 -5.78
CA GLY A 78 -15.98 30.40 -6.52
C GLY A 78 -16.82 29.24 -7.06
N GLN A 79 -16.29 28.01 -7.08
CA GLN A 79 -17.02 26.86 -7.62
C GLN A 79 -17.86 26.12 -6.56
N TRP A 80 -17.26 25.71 -5.45
CA TRP A 80 -17.94 25.08 -4.30
C TRP A 80 -18.06 26.00 -3.07
N GLY A 81 -17.86 27.30 -3.29
CA GLY A 81 -17.91 28.33 -2.26
C GLY A 81 -16.77 29.34 -2.38
N GLN A 82 -16.55 30.10 -1.31
CA GLN A 82 -15.56 31.19 -1.27
C GLN A 82 -14.13 30.72 -0.98
N ALA A 83 -13.92 29.46 -0.64
CA ALA A 83 -12.60 28.88 -0.39
C ALA A 83 -12.19 27.99 -1.57
N THR A 84 -10.88 27.87 -1.80
CA THR A 84 -10.33 26.78 -2.61
C THR A 84 -10.40 25.50 -1.80
N VAL A 85 -10.90 24.42 -2.40
CA VAL A 85 -11.07 23.13 -1.73
C VAL A 85 -10.07 22.14 -2.30
N ALA A 86 -9.22 21.56 -1.48
CA ALA A 86 -8.31 20.48 -1.87
C ALA A 86 -8.64 19.23 -1.05
N GLY A 87 -8.67 18.05 -1.67
CA GLY A 87 -9.12 16.87 -0.96
C GLY A 87 -8.93 15.56 -1.67
N VAL A 88 -9.43 14.50 -1.04
CA VAL A 88 -9.47 13.15 -1.57
C VAL A 88 -10.89 12.60 -1.48
N MET A 89 -11.25 11.75 -2.43
CA MET A 89 -12.55 11.10 -2.55
C MET A 89 -12.35 9.63 -2.89
N LEU A 90 -13.04 8.74 -2.20
CA LEU A 90 -13.01 7.30 -2.44
C LEU A 90 -14.40 6.69 -2.22
N PRO A 91 -14.67 5.48 -2.76
CA PRO A 91 -15.93 4.81 -2.49
C PRO A 91 -15.99 4.34 -1.03
N SER A 92 -17.17 4.47 -0.42
CA SER A 92 -17.44 4.00 0.93
C SER A 92 -18.83 3.36 1.02
N LEU A 93 -19.14 2.83 2.19
CA LEU A 93 -20.37 2.12 2.54
C LEU A 93 -20.86 2.61 3.90
N ASP A 94 -22.17 2.61 4.14
CA ASP A 94 -22.69 2.65 5.52
C ASP A 94 -22.75 1.26 6.16
N ARG A 95 -23.17 1.22 7.42
CA ARG A 95 -23.38 0.00 8.21
C ARG A 95 -24.32 -1.02 7.56
N VAL A 96 -25.24 -0.59 6.70
CA VAL A 96 -26.18 -1.48 6.00
C VAL A 96 -25.71 -1.83 4.59
N GLY A 97 -24.53 -1.38 4.19
CA GLY A 97 -23.88 -1.72 2.91
C GLY A 97 -24.28 -0.84 1.73
N ARG A 98 -24.99 0.28 1.95
CA ARG A 98 -25.34 1.22 0.86
C ARG A 98 -24.11 2.01 0.45
N SER A 99 -23.83 2.05 -0.85
CA SER A 99 -22.68 2.75 -1.43
C SER A 99 -22.86 4.26 -1.47
N PHE A 100 -21.87 4.99 -0.97
CA PHE A 100 -21.78 6.45 -1.05
C PHE A 100 -20.33 6.90 -0.85
N PRO A 101 -19.85 7.99 -1.47
CA PRO A 101 -18.46 8.41 -1.32
C PRO A 101 -18.11 8.87 0.11
N LEU A 102 -16.84 8.73 0.47
CA LEU A 102 -16.23 9.44 1.58
C LEU A 102 -15.32 10.53 1.00
N VAL A 103 -15.42 11.75 1.54
CA VAL A 103 -14.58 12.89 1.14
C VAL A 103 -13.83 13.40 2.36
N ILE A 104 -12.51 13.58 2.22
CA ILE A 104 -11.68 14.38 3.13
C ILE A 104 -11.26 15.64 2.38
N ALA A 105 -11.50 16.82 2.96
CA ALA A 105 -11.24 18.09 2.30
C ALA A 105 -10.63 19.14 3.24
N ALA A 106 -9.72 19.94 2.68
CA ALA A 106 -9.21 21.18 3.22
C ALA A 106 -9.87 22.37 2.51
N GLN A 107 -10.50 23.27 3.28
CA GLN A 107 -11.01 24.56 2.83
C GLN A 107 -9.94 25.62 3.10
N ILE A 108 -9.42 26.22 2.04
CA ILE A 108 -8.34 27.21 2.09
C ILE A 108 -8.89 28.56 1.65
N THR A 109 -9.10 29.48 2.60
CA THR A 109 -9.85 30.72 2.38
C THR A 109 -9.01 31.77 1.64
N ASN A 110 -7.70 31.79 1.87
CA ASN A 110 -6.77 32.82 1.40
C ASN A 110 -5.84 32.36 0.27
N PHE A 111 -6.17 31.24 -0.40
CA PHE A 111 -5.37 30.75 -1.50
C PHE A 111 -5.58 31.59 -2.77
N THR A 112 -4.50 32.18 -3.29
CA THR A 112 -4.52 33.07 -4.47
C THR A 112 -3.56 32.64 -5.57
N SER A 113 -2.73 31.62 -5.32
CA SER A 113 -1.78 31.07 -6.28
C SER A 113 -2.47 30.14 -7.30
N ASP A 114 -1.71 29.65 -8.29
CA ASP A 114 -2.22 28.64 -9.23
C ASP A 114 -2.60 27.36 -8.47
N PRO A 115 -3.83 26.83 -8.60
CA PRO A 115 -4.24 25.56 -8.01
C PRO A 115 -3.26 24.40 -8.24
N ARG A 116 -2.56 24.37 -9.38
CA ARG A 116 -1.55 23.35 -9.69
C ARG A 116 -0.40 23.33 -8.68
N SER A 117 -0.09 24.45 -8.03
CA SER A 117 0.94 24.46 -6.99
C SER A 117 0.54 23.63 -5.77
N LEU A 118 -0.77 23.48 -5.48
CA LEU A 118 -1.22 22.60 -4.40
C LEU A 118 -1.11 21.13 -4.79
N CYS A 119 -1.24 20.76 -6.07
CA CYS A 119 -1.02 19.38 -6.54
C CYS A 119 0.37 18.84 -6.18
N LEU A 120 1.36 19.73 -6.05
CA LEU A 120 2.74 19.38 -5.71
C LEU A 120 2.92 18.94 -4.25
N ASP A 121 1.92 19.17 -3.39
CA ASP A 121 1.96 18.70 -2.00
C ASP A 121 1.59 17.22 -1.88
N ASP A 122 2.36 16.36 -2.55
CA ASP A 122 2.14 14.91 -2.60
C ASP A 122 2.08 14.29 -1.19
N SER A 123 2.87 14.83 -0.26
CA SER A 123 2.88 14.38 1.13
C SER A 123 1.53 14.59 1.84
N TRP A 124 0.83 15.69 1.53
CA TRP A 124 -0.48 15.98 2.10
C TRP A 124 -1.54 15.06 1.52
N PHE A 125 -1.59 14.91 0.19
CA PHE A 125 -2.57 14.04 -0.45
C PHE A 125 -2.37 12.59 -0.06
N THR A 126 -1.13 12.10 -0.01
CA THR A 126 -0.82 10.73 0.44
C THR A 126 -1.27 10.49 1.88
N ALA A 127 -1.08 11.47 2.78
CA ALA A 127 -1.56 11.36 4.15
C ALA A 127 -3.11 11.37 4.22
N ALA A 128 -3.76 12.23 3.43
CA ALA A 128 -5.22 12.29 3.35
C ALA A 128 -5.82 10.99 2.80
N GLU A 129 -5.23 10.40 1.76
CA GLU A 129 -5.61 9.08 1.22
C GLU A 129 -5.50 7.99 2.28
N GLY A 130 -4.36 7.90 2.97
CA GLY A 130 -4.16 6.90 4.03
C GLY A 130 -5.15 7.03 5.18
N ILE A 131 -5.53 8.26 5.56
CA ILE A 131 -6.60 8.48 6.54
C ILE A 131 -7.94 8.01 5.97
N ALA A 132 -8.29 8.39 4.75
CA ALA A 132 -9.55 8.05 4.11
C ALA A 132 -9.72 6.53 3.93
N GLU A 133 -8.69 5.83 3.47
CA GLU A 133 -8.65 4.38 3.29
C GLU A 133 -8.75 3.59 4.60
N SER A 134 -8.34 4.19 5.73
CA SER A 134 -8.51 3.56 7.04
C SER A 134 -9.98 3.28 7.37
N SER A 135 -10.92 4.00 6.76
CA SER A 135 -12.37 3.79 6.92
C SER A 135 -12.88 2.43 6.45
N ALA A 136 -12.17 1.78 5.52
CA ALA A 136 -12.54 0.47 4.97
C ALA A 136 -11.97 -0.72 5.78
N ARG A 137 -11.13 -0.46 6.80
CA ARG A 137 -10.50 -1.51 7.60
C ARG A 137 -11.49 -2.13 8.59
N ARG A 138 -11.28 -3.42 8.90
CA ARG A 138 -12.12 -4.16 9.88
C ARG A 138 -12.03 -3.60 11.29
N ASP A 139 -10.89 -3.00 11.64
CA ASP A 139 -10.59 -2.38 12.94
C ASP A 139 -10.87 -0.87 12.96
N PHE A 140 -11.75 -0.37 12.08
CA PHE A 140 -12.04 1.05 11.97
C PHE A 140 -12.60 1.66 13.27
N ASP A 141 -11.93 2.70 13.76
CA ASP A 141 -12.36 3.53 14.88
C ASP A 141 -12.47 5.00 14.45
N ILE A 142 -13.68 5.56 14.58
CA ILE A 142 -13.98 6.93 14.16
C ILE A 142 -13.24 7.99 14.99
N ASN A 143 -12.95 7.73 16.26
CA ASN A 143 -12.21 8.67 17.11
C ASN A 143 -10.75 8.74 16.71
N LEU A 144 -10.13 7.59 16.37
CA LEU A 144 -8.77 7.56 15.83
C LEU A 144 -8.71 8.23 14.46
N PHE A 145 -9.72 8.02 13.62
CA PHE A 145 -9.85 8.68 12.33
C PHE A 145 -9.93 10.21 12.47
N ILE A 146 -10.81 10.72 13.34
CA ILE A 146 -10.93 12.16 13.63
C ILE A 146 -9.64 12.71 14.24
N ALA A 147 -8.99 11.97 15.14
CA ALA A 147 -7.72 12.38 15.73
C ALA A 147 -6.59 12.47 14.68
N ALA A 148 -6.54 11.53 13.72
CA ALA A 148 -5.60 11.58 12.60
C ALA A 148 -5.88 12.78 11.70
N LEU A 149 -7.15 13.04 11.39
CA LEU A 149 -7.58 14.17 10.57
C LEU A 149 -7.21 15.53 11.22
N ARG A 150 -7.40 15.67 12.53
CA ARG A 150 -7.01 16.88 13.29
C ARG A 150 -5.51 17.12 13.34
N ARG A 151 -4.69 16.07 13.12
CA ARG A 151 -3.23 16.17 13.04
C ARG A 151 -2.74 16.49 11.62
N LEU A 152 -3.62 16.40 10.62
CA LEU A 152 -3.28 16.75 9.26
C LEU A 152 -3.07 18.26 9.16
N ARG A 153 -1.90 18.68 8.67
CA ARG A 153 -1.62 20.10 8.40
C ARG A 153 -2.43 20.58 7.20
N SER A 154 -2.59 21.89 7.00
CA SER A 154 -3.10 22.42 5.72
C SER A 154 -2.15 22.10 4.56
N PRO A 155 -2.68 21.85 3.35
CA PRO A 155 -1.87 21.67 2.14
C PRO A 155 -1.14 22.98 1.80
N ARG A 156 0.09 22.85 1.30
CA ARG A 156 0.97 23.99 1.00
C ARG A 156 1.26 24.04 -0.50
N PRO A 157 1.30 25.23 -1.11
CA PRO A 157 1.76 25.35 -2.48
C PRO A 157 3.24 24.94 -2.58
N GLY A 158 3.59 24.13 -3.58
CA GLY A 158 4.97 23.85 -3.96
C GLY A 158 5.54 24.92 -4.89
N ASP A 159 6.87 24.96 -5.00
CA ASP A 159 7.57 25.89 -5.87
C ASP A 159 7.34 25.50 -7.35
N MET A 160 6.72 26.41 -8.11
CA MET A 160 6.50 26.27 -9.55
C MET A 160 7.43 27.24 -10.27
N GLU A 161 8.32 26.75 -11.16
CA GLU A 161 9.04 27.62 -12.09
C GLU A 161 8.02 28.38 -12.94
N THR A 162 7.99 29.70 -12.76
CA THR A 162 6.85 30.52 -13.17
C THR A 162 6.97 30.90 -14.65
N GLU A 163 6.65 29.99 -15.55
CA GLU A 163 6.35 30.35 -16.94
C GLU A 163 4.84 30.45 -17.16
N GLY A 164 4.33 31.69 -17.17
CA GLY A 164 3.14 32.06 -17.95
C GLY A 164 1.78 32.12 -17.23
N LYS A 165 1.28 33.36 -17.12
CA LYS A 165 -0.12 33.84 -17.03
C LYS A 165 -1.12 33.09 -16.12
N VAL A 166 -1.43 33.74 -14.99
CA VAL A 166 -2.70 33.62 -14.25
C VAL A 166 -3.85 34.12 -15.14
N GLY A 167 -4.46 33.22 -15.92
CA GLY A 167 -5.52 33.58 -16.88
C GLY A 167 -6.37 32.41 -17.37
N GLY A 168 -6.45 31.32 -16.60
CA GLY A 168 -7.36 30.22 -16.90
C GLY A 168 -8.76 30.49 -16.34
N THR A 169 -9.80 30.03 -17.03
CA THR A 169 -11.15 29.93 -16.45
C THR A 169 -11.11 29.00 -15.24
N ALA A 170 -11.56 29.51 -14.08
CA ALA A 170 -11.58 28.76 -12.84
C ALA A 170 -12.40 27.46 -12.98
N GLY A 171 -11.92 26.37 -12.38
CA GLY A 171 -12.60 25.08 -12.46
C GLY A 171 -12.15 24.10 -11.40
N SER A 172 -11.90 22.85 -11.79
CA SER A 172 -11.39 21.83 -10.87
C SER A 172 -10.38 20.90 -11.53
N LEU A 173 -9.44 20.40 -10.74
CA LEU A 173 -8.41 19.42 -11.11
C LEU A 173 -8.70 18.12 -10.37
N TRP A 174 -8.68 17.00 -11.08
CA TRP A 174 -8.89 15.66 -10.52
C TRP A 174 -7.78 14.75 -11.02
N TRP A 175 -7.15 14.00 -10.12
CA TRP A 175 -6.10 13.07 -10.52
C TRP A 175 -5.96 11.90 -9.54
N ARG A 176 -5.35 10.83 -10.03
CA ARG A 176 -4.95 9.67 -9.24
C ARG A 176 -3.58 9.19 -9.72
N SER A 177 -2.90 8.40 -8.91
CA SER A 177 -1.81 7.57 -9.39
C SER A 177 -2.39 6.29 -9.98
N ASP A 178 -2.09 5.99 -11.24
CA ASP A 178 -2.39 4.68 -11.80
C ASP A 178 -1.44 3.60 -11.23
N ASN A 179 -1.71 2.33 -11.58
CA ASN A 179 -0.89 1.17 -11.16
C ASN A 179 0.57 1.24 -11.64
N ASN A 180 0.88 2.10 -12.62
CA ASN A 180 2.21 2.35 -13.16
C ASN A 180 2.82 3.66 -12.64
N ARG A 181 2.24 4.28 -11.60
CA ARG A 181 2.64 5.56 -11.01
C ARG A 181 2.58 6.76 -11.96
N ARG A 182 1.83 6.67 -13.05
CA ARG A 182 1.50 7.83 -13.86
C ARG A 182 0.33 8.57 -13.23
N LEU A 183 0.44 9.90 -13.19
CA LEU A 183 -0.66 10.75 -12.78
C LEU A 183 -1.66 10.82 -13.94
N VAL A 184 -2.81 10.19 -13.74
CA VAL A 184 -3.93 10.23 -14.69
C VAL A 184 -5.00 11.11 -14.08
N GLY A 185 -5.52 12.05 -14.87
CA GLY A 185 -6.45 13.05 -14.35
C GLY A 185 -7.18 13.82 -15.44
N PHE A 186 -8.11 14.65 -15.00
CA PHE A 186 -8.87 15.55 -15.87
C PHE A 186 -9.09 16.91 -15.19
N ARG A 187 -9.47 17.89 -15.99
CA ARG A 187 -9.88 19.23 -15.54
C ARG A 187 -11.31 19.51 -15.95
N THR A 188 -12.08 20.18 -15.10
CA THR A 188 -13.36 20.78 -15.47
C THR A 188 -13.21 22.29 -15.63
N ILE A 189 -14.06 22.89 -16.45
CA ILE A 189 -14.23 24.35 -16.52
C ILE A 189 -15.47 24.68 -15.70
N GLY A 190 -15.35 25.60 -14.75
CA GLY A 190 -16.41 25.87 -13.76
C GLY A 190 -16.59 24.72 -12.76
N ALA A 191 -17.71 24.78 -12.03
CA ALA A 191 -17.98 23.86 -10.93
C ALA A 191 -18.15 22.43 -11.47
N PRO A 192 -17.58 21.42 -10.77
CA PRO A 192 -17.83 20.02 -11.09
C PRO A 192 -19.33 19.76 -11.25
N GLN A 193 -19.71 19.17 -12.38
CA GLN A 193 -21.09 18.78 -12.66
C GLN A 193 -21.32 17.35 -12.20
N PRO A 194 -22.55 16.95 -11.84
CA PRO A 194 -22.82 15.58 -11.39
C PRO A 194 -22.39 14.49 -12.39
N ALA A 195 -22.41 14.81 -13.69
CA ALA A 195 -21.96 13.89 -14.75
C ALA A 195 -20.44 13.61 -14.72
N ASP A 196 -19.63 14.48 -14.08
CA ASP A 196 -18.20 14.27 -13.96
C ASP A 196 -17.84 13.06 -13.10
N ILE A 197 -18.76 12.56 -12.26
CA ILE A 197 -18.55 11.33 -11.46
C ILE A 197 -18.27 10.11 -12.33
N LEU A 198 -18.78 10.08 -13.57
CA LEU A 198 -18.54 8.99 -14.52
C LEU A 198 -17.06 8.93 -14.93
N ARG A 199 -16.37 10.08 -14.93
CA ARG A 199 -14.94 10.18 -15.23
C ARG A 199 -14.07 9.69 -14.09
N LEU A 200 -14.66 9.45 -12.91
CA LEU A 200 -13.95 8.89 -11.76
C LEU A 200 -13.91 7.35 -11.80
N LEU A 201 -14.71 6.70 -12.65
CA LEU A 201 -14.66 5.25 -12.83
C LEU A 201 -13.36 4.82 -13.54
N ASP A 202 -12.86 3.63 -13.22
CA ASP A 202 -11.71 3.05 -13.90
C ASP A 202 -12.18 2.30 -15.17
N ASP A 203 -11.85 2.82 -16.35
CA ASP A 203 -12.19 2.19 -17.65
C ASP A 203 -11.45 0.84 -17.85
N ASP A 204 -10.46 0.53 -17.03
CA ASP A 204 -9.60 -0.67 -17.13
C ASP A 204 -10.06 -1.88 -16.29
N THR A 205 -11.33 -1.95 -15.90
CA THR A 205 -11.82 -3.10 -15.12
C THR A 205 -12.04 -4.34 -16.04
N PRO A 206 -11.39 -5.51 -15.79
CA PRO A 206 -11.64 -6.75 -16.56
C PRO A 206 -13.11 -7.23 -16.50
N ALA A 207 -13.86 -6.77 -15.50
CA ALA A 207 -15.27 -7.07 -15.32
C ALA A 207 -16.13 -6.64 -16.52
N ALA A 208 -15.76 -5.57 -17.24
CA ALA A 208 -16.49 -5.10 -18.41
C ALA A 208 -16.35 -6.04 -19.63
N LYS A 209 -15.31 -6.87 -19.70
CA LYS A 209 -15.08 -7.82 -20.82
C LYS A 209 -15.67 -9.21 -20.58
N GLN A 210 -16.10 -9.54 -19.37
CA GLN A 210 -16.75 -10.83 -19.05
C GLN A 210 -18.28 -10.79 -19.06
N ALA A 211 -18.92 -9.61 -19.15
CA ALA A 211 -20.37 -9.49 -19.21
C ALA A 211 -21.00 -9.76 -20.60
N ALA A 212 -20.19 -9.98 -21.64
CA ALA A 212 -20.67 -10.29 -22.99
C ALA A 212 -20.72 -11.82 -23.25
N LYS A 213 -21.45 -12.56 -22.42
CA LYS A 213 -21.99 -13.88 -22.82
C LYS A 213 -23.25 -14.18 -21.99
N PRO A 214 -24.44 -14.31 -22.61
CA PRO A 214 -25.66 -14.59 -21.87
C PRO A 214 -25.66 -16.06 -21.44
N ALA A 215 -25.46 -16.32 -20.15
CA ALA A 215 -25.72 -17.63 -19.54
C ALA A 215 -27.15 -17.64 -19.00
N GLN A 216 -28.04 -18.37 -19.67
CA GLN A 216 -29.38 -18.69 -19.17
C GLN A 216 -29.24 -19.59 -17.92
N GLN A 217 -29.75 -19.12 -16.77
CA GLN A 217 -29.94 -19.95 -15.58
C GLN A 217 -31.34 -20.60 -15.60
N PRO A 218 -31.48 -21.91 -15.32
CA PRO A 218 -32.79 -22.53 -15.08
C PRO A 218 -33.35 -22.12 -13.70
N PRO A 219 -34.69 -22.15 -13.50
CA PRO A 219 -35.30 -21.70 -12.26
C PRO A 219 -35.06 -22.68 -11.10
N PRO A 220 -35.08 -22.22 -9.83
CA PRO A 220 -34.81 -23.06 -8.67
C PRO A 220 -36.03 -23.95 -8.33
N PRO A 221 -35.82 -25.17 -7.79
CA PRO A 221 -36.91 -26.01 -7.31
C PRO A 221 -37.42 -25.54 -5.93
N PRO A 222 -38.67 -25.90 -5.56
CA PRO A 222 -39.30 -25.41 -4.34
C PRO A 222 -38.77 -26.11 -3.08
N VAL A 223 -38.73 -25.35 -2.01
CA VAL A 223 -38.32 -25.77 -0.66
C VAL A 223 -39.33 -26.76 -0.09
N ALA A 224 -38.87 -27.96 0.26
CA ALA A 224 -39.62 -28.92 1.07
C ALA A 224 -38.89 -29.15 2.41
N THR A 225 -39.60 -28.87 3.49
CA THR A 225 -39.24 -29.11 4.90
C THR A 225 -39.36 -30.59 5.26
N ALA A 226 -38.32 -31.19 5.85
CA ALA A 226 -38.41 -32.42 6.65
C ALA A 226 -37.16 -32.59 7.56
N PRO A 227 -37.25 -33.39 8.65
CA PRO A 227 -36.72 -33.02 9.97
C PRO A 227 -35.31 -33.51 10.30
N LEU A 228 -34.75 -32.92 11.36
CA LEU A 228 -33.51 -33.31 12.03
C LEU A 228 -33.54 -34.79 12.46
N SER A 229 -32.71 -35.61 11.83
CA SER A 229 -32.41 -36.98 12.28
C SER A 229 -30.93 -37.08 12.67
N SER A 230 -30.71 -37.50 13.90
CA SER A 230 -29.42 -37.83 14.51
C SER A 230 -28.76 -39.03 13.83
N ALA A 231 -27.50 -38.89 13.39
CA ALA A 231 -26.67 -40.02 12.98
C ALA A 231 -25.17 -39.75 13.22
N ARG A 232 -24.70 -40.37 14.31
CA ARG A 232 -23.36 -40.92 14.63
C ARG A 232 -22.14 -40.38 13.86
N ILE A 233 -21.23 -39.79 14.64
CA ILE A 233 -19.81 -39.63 14.33
C ILE A 233 -19.20 -41.03 14.13
N SER A 234 -18.61 -41.29 12.96
CA SER A 234 -17.68 -42.41 12.75
C SER A 234 -16.26 -41.85 12.63
N PRO A 235 -15.25 -42.50 13.26
CA PRO A 235 -13.88 -41.99 13.30
C PRO A 235 -13.23 -42.07 11.92
N SER A 236 -12.63 -40.96 11.49
CA SER A 236 -11.81 -40.87 10.29
C SER A 236 -10.58 -41.78 10.41
N ALA A 237 -10.41 -42.66 9.42
CA ALA A 237 -9.25 -43.53 9.27
C ALA A 237 -7.93 -42.72 9.09
N PRO A 238 -6.78 -43.27 9.53
CA PRO A 238 -5.50 -42.57 9.49
C PRO A 238 -5.02 -42.32 8.06
N SER A 239 -4.58 -41.08 7.83
CA SER A 239 -3.96 -40.62 6.58
C SER A 239 -2.76 -41.50 6.21
N THR A 240 -2.82 -42.10 5.03
CA THR A 240 -1.76 -42.89 4.42
C THR A 240 -0.46 -42.09 4.28
N ALA A 241 0.63 -42.68 4.76
CA ALA A 241 2.00 -42.17 4.74
C ALA A 241 2.41 -41.59 3.38
N ALA A 242 2.90 -40.35 3.40
CA ALA A 242 3.55 -39.71 2.26
C ALA A 242 4.86 -40.44 1.93
N LYS A 243 5.09 -40.73 0.64
CA LYS A 243 6.37 -41.28 0.15
C LYS A 243 7.51 -40.30 0.46
N PRO A 244 8.73 -40.77 0.77
CA PRO A 244 9.88 -39.88 1.00
C PRO A 244 10.17 -39.10 -0.27
N HIS A 245 9.94 -37.78 -0.22
CA HIS A 245 10.20 -36.89 -1.33
C HIS A 245 11.72 -36.64 -1.45
N ALA A 246 12.25 -36.73 -2.67
CA ALA A 246 13.66 -36.45 -2.94
C ALA A 246 14.05 -35.03 -2.46
N PRO A 247 15.26 -34.85 -1.90
CA PRO A 247 15.70 -33.58 -1.34
C PRO A 247 15.63 -32.45 -2.38
N LEU A 248 15.19 -31.26 -1.95
CA LEU A 248 15.18 -30.06 -2.78
C LEU A 248 16.58 -29.46 -2.87
N LYS A 249 16.94 -28.98 -4.07
CA LYS A 249 18.16 -28.23 -4.34
C LYS A 249 17.80 -26.78 -4.59
N LEU A 250 18.45 -25.88 -3.87
CA LEU A 250 18.28 -24.43 -4.00
C LEU A 250 19.40 -23.88 -4.86
N ALA A 251 19.04 -23.27 -5.99
CA ALA A 251 19.92 -22.42 -6.79
C ALA A 251 19.56 -20.96 -6.53
N TYR A 252 20.50 -20.04 -6.68
CA TYR A 252 20.24 -18.64 -6.41
C TYR A 252 21.13 -17.72 -7.23
N SER A 253 20.68 -16.48 -7.40
CA SER A 253 21.51 -15.33 -7.76
C SER A 253 21.16 -14.16 -6.85
N ASP A 254 22.09 -13.23 -6.72
CA ASP A 254 21.91 -12.06 -5.90
C ASP A 254 22.52 -10.81 -6.56
N VAL A 255 22.02 -9.66 -6.13
CA VAL A 255 22.55 -8.35 -6.49
C VAL A 255 22.39 -7.41 -5.30
N SER A 256 23.38 -6.55 -5.09
CA SER A 256 23.29 -5.46 -4.13
C SER A 256 24.06 -4.27 -4.67
N HIS A 257 23.44 -3.10 -4.70
CA HIS A 257 24.03 -1.90 -5.28
C HIS A 257 23.62 -0.65 -4.48
N PRO A 258 24.51 0.34 -4.32
CA PRO A 258 24.18 1.57 -3.61
C PRO A 258 23.14 2.48 -4.31
N GLY A 259 22.58 2.07 -5.44
CA GLY A 259 21.79 2.94 -6.32
C GLY A 259 22.64 3.97 -7.09
N THR A 260 21.98 4.99 -7.64
CA THR A 260 22.61 6.06 -8.45
C THR A 260 22.97 7.31 -7.66
N ARG A 261 22.49 7.45 -6.42
CA ARG A 261 22.68 8.66 -5.59
C ARG A 261 23.69 8.47 -4.48
N LEU A 262 23.71 7.31 -3.83
CA LEU A 262 24.52 7.06 -2.65
C LEU A 262 25.86 6.42 -3.03
N SER A 263 26.91 6.71 -2.28
CA SER A 263 28.22 6.04 -2.41
C SER A 263 28.36 4.82 -1.50
N LEU A 264 27.48 4.71 -0.50
CA LEU A 264 27.52 3.71 0.53
C LEU A 264 26.25 2.85 0.46
N ASN A 265 26.44 1.54 0.61
CA ASN A 265 25.38 0.55 0.55
C ASN A 265 25.11 0.00 1.95
N ALA A 266 23.92 0.30 2.49
CA ALA A 266 23.45 -0.15 3.79
C ALA A 266 22.65 -1.47 3.72
N ASP A 267 22.29 -1.93 2.52
CA ASP A 267 21.69 -3.24 2.34
C ASP A 267 22.74 -4.34 2.55
N ASN A 268 22.35 -5.40 3.25
CA ASN A 268 23.18 -6.57 3.51
C ASN A 268 22.41 -7.85 3.18
N LEU A 269 23.10 -8.82 2.59
CA LEU A 269 22.54 -10.10 2.18
C LEU A 269 23.12 -11.24 3.02
N LEU A 270 22.28 -12.18 3.43
CA LEU A 270 22.71 -13.49 3.93
C LEU A 270 22.33 -14.56 2.92
N ILE A 271 23.30 -15.39 2.55
CA ILE A 271 23.07 -16.55 1.70
C ILE A 271 23.74 -17.77 2.33
N SER A 272 22.93 -18.61 2.97
CA SER A 272 23.34 -19.89 3.55
C SER A 272 22.59 -21.01 2.83
N ALA A 273 22.86 -21.19 1.53
CA ALA A 273 22.14 -22.13 0.67
C ALA A 273 22.18 -23.59 1.19
N LYS A 274 23.26 -24.01 1.85
CA LYS A 274 23.36 -25.34 2.48
C LYS A 274 22.36 -25.54 3.64
N GLN A 275 22.08 -24.48 4.38
CA GLN A 275 21.11 -24.45 5.48
C GLN A 275 19.72 -24.02 5.01
N GLY A 276 19.58 -23.63 3.73
CA GLY A 276 18.34 -23.14 3.15
C GLY A 276 17.91 -21.76 3.64
N ILE A 277 18.84 -20.92 4.10
CA ILE A 277 18.52 -19.62 4.71
C ILE A 277 19.00 -18.50 3.80
N PHE A 278 18.10 -17.57 3.51
CA PHE A 278 18.36 -16.38 2.72
C PHE A 278 17.76 -15.17 3.43
N ALA A 279 18.50 -14.06 3.51
CA ALA A 279 17.97 -12.85 4.13
C ALA A 279 18.43 -11.60 3.39
N VAL A 280 17.55 -10.59 3.41
CA VAL A 280 17.86 -9.22 3.03
C VAL A 280 17.65 -8.36 4.27
N ALA A 281 18.65 -7.57 4.64
CA ALA A 281 18.56 -6.56 5.69
C ALA A 281 18.89 -5.18 5.10
N ASP A 282 17.89 -4.32 4.99
CA ASP A 282 18.00 -2.94 4.52
C ASP A 282 18.28 -2.04 5.72
N GLY A 283 19.53 -1.57 5.82
CA GLY A 283 19.94 -0.62 6.83
C GLY A 283 19.35 0.76 6.56
N MET A 284 18.56 1.26 7.50
CA MET A 284 17.83 2.51 7.30
C MET A 284 18.69 3.72 7.64
N GLY A 285 18.86 4.62 6.67
CA GLY A 285 19.62 5.86 6.82
C GLY A 285 20.76 5.96 5.80
N GLU A 286 21.45 7.09 5.78
CA GLU A 286 22.55 7.36 4.84
C GLU A 286 23.93 7.36 5.53
N SER A 287 23.98 6.93 6.79
CA SER A 287 25.18 6.95 7.62
C SER A 287 25.81 5.56 7.77
N ASN A 288 27.03 5.52 8.32
CA ASN A 288 27.65 4.25 8.71
C ASN A 288 26.80 3.47 9.73
N SER A 289 25.96 4.15 10.52
CA SER A 289 25.06 3.49 11.46
C SER A 289 24.01 2.63 10.76
N ALA A 290 23.57 3.02 9.56
CA ALA A 290 22.67 2.22 8.73
C ALA A 290 23.36 0.92 8.26
N VAL A 291 24.60 1.04 7.77
CA VAL A 291 25.42 -0.12 7.36
C VAL A 291 25.63 -1.09 8.51
N GLU A 292 26.00 -0.58 9.68
CA GLU A 292 26.23 -1.42 10.86
C GLU A 292 24.93 -2.09 11.33
N ALA A 293 23.77 -1.45 11.13
CA ALA A 293 22.48 -2.07 11.42
C ALA A 293 22.18 -3.27 10.53
N GLY A 294 22.35 -3.13 9.22
CA GLY A 294 22.19 -4.23 8.26
C GLY A 294 23.17 -5.38 8.51
N LYS A 295 24.45 -5.05 8.75
CA LYS A 295 25.48 -6.05 9.11
C LYS A 295 25.15 -6.79 10.40
N THR A 296 24.71 -6.07 11.44
CA THR A 296 24.35 -6.68 12.73
C THR A 296 23.20 -7.67 12.57
N ALA A 297 22.21 -7.32 11.74
CA ALA A 297 21.07 -8.20 11.44
C ALA A 297 21.52 -9.49 10.73
N VAL A 298 22.31 -9.38 9.66
CA VAL A 298 22.83 -10.53 8.90
C VAL A 298 23.81 -11.37 9.72
N ALA A 299 24.71 -10.74 10.48
CA ALA A 299 25.68 -11.43 11.32
C ALA A 299 25.01 -12.28 12.40
N ALA A 300 23.92 -11.78 13.01
CA ALA A 300 23.15 -12.56 13.97
C ALA A 300 22.52 -13.82 13.35
N LEU A 301 22.21 -13.79 12.06
CA LEU A 301 21.62 -14.90 11.31
C LEU A 301 22.68 -15.87 10.74
N GLY A 302 23.94 -15.45 10.64
CA GLY A 302 25.04 -16.31 10.12
C GLY A 302 25.27 -17.57 10.96
N ASP A 303 24.89 -17.54 12.24
CA ASP A 303 25.01 -18.66 13.17
C ASP A 303 23.75 -19.56 13.20
N VAL A 304 22.73 -19.34 12.35
CA VAL A 304 21.54 -20.22 12.30
C VAL A 304 21.95 -21.64 11.96
N THR A 305 21.62 -22.58 12.84
CA THR A 305 21.90 -23.99 12.64
C THR A 305 20.69 -24.65 11.99
N ALA A 306 20.93 -25.60 11.09
CA ALA A 306 19.85 -26.41 10.54
C ALA A 306 19.20 -27.19 11.70
N GLN A 307 17.90 -26.97 11.90
CA GLN A 307 17.10 -27.68 12.90
C GLN A 307 16.32 -28.83 12.25
N GLU A 308 15.83 -29.76 13.05
CA GLU A 308 15.03 -30.89 12.55
C GLU A 308 13.65 -30.45 12.02
N THR A 309 13.12 -29.35 12.56
CA THR A 309 11.80 -28.82 12.19
C THR A 309 11.86 -27.37 11.73
N VAL A 310 10.85 -26.98 10.95
CA VAL A 310 10.69 -25.58 10.51
C VAL A 310 10.34 -24.68 11.68
N ASP A 311 9.54 -25.16 12.63
CA ASP A 311 9.18 -24.38 13.82
C ASP A 311 10.40 -24.08 14.70
N ASP A 312 11.31 -25.04 14.88
CA ASP A 312 12.56 -24.82 15.61
C ASP A 312 13.46 -23.83 14.89
N THR A 313 13.53 -23.92 13.56
CA THR A 313 14.25 -22.95 12.72
C THR A 313 13.66 -21.55 12.88
N VAL A 314 12.34 -21.43 12.90
CA VAL A 314 11.63 -20.17 13.14
C VAL A 314 11.95 -19.59 14.52
N GLN A 315 11.96 -20.43 15.58
CA GLN A 315 12.30 -19.95 16.92
C GLN A 315 13.77 -19.51 17.02
N ASP A 316 14.70 -20.22 16.40
CA ASP A 316 16.12 -19.85 16.37
C ASP A 316 16.33 -18.51 15.63
N ILE A 317 15.72 -18.35 14.45
CA ILE A 317 15.75 -17.09 13.68
C ILE A 317 15.14 -15.95 14.51
N LYS A 318 13.99 -16.16 15.16
CA LYS A 318 13.34 -15.16 16.00
C LYS A 318 14.22 -14.76 17.18
N GLY A 319 14.86 -15.72 17.85
CA GLY A 319 15.80 -15.47 18.94
C GLY A 319 17.01 -14.66 18.49
N LYS A 320 17.59 -15.00 17.33
CA LYS A 320 18.73 -14.30 16.73
C LYS A 320 18.40 -12.88 16.30
N LEU A 321 17.27 -12.68 15.63
CA LEU A 321 16.77 -11.34 15.30
C LEU A 321 16.44 -10.54 16.57
N GLY A 322 15.91 -11.18 17.61
CA GLY A 322 15.72 -10.57 18.93
C GLY A 322 17.03 -10.09 19.57
N ARG A 323 18.10 -10.89 19.47
CA ARG A 323 19.45 -10.49 19.91
C ARG A 323 19.97 -9.30 19.11
N ALA A 324 19.87 -9.35 17.78
CA ALA A 324 20.26 -8.24 16.90
C ALA A 324 19.49 -6.95 17.25
N HIS A 325 18.18 -7.05 17.46
CA HIS A 325 17.34 -5.94 17.88
C HIS A 325 17.80 -5.34 19.22
N GLY A 326 18.13 -6.17 20.22
CA GLY A 326 18.66 -5.72 21.50
C GLY A 326 20.01 -5.00 21.39
N LEU A 327 20.92 -5.50 20.55
CA LEU A 327 22.21 -4.86 20.27
C LEU A 327 22.02 -3.48 19.62
N LEU A 328 21.10 -3.37 18.65
CA LEU A 328 20.80 -2.10 17.98
C LEU A 328 20.12 -1.10 18.93
N GLN A 329 19.23 -1.56 19.82
CA GLN A 329 18.66 -0.71 20.86
C GLN A 329 19.73 -0.21 21.85
N ALA A 330 20.70 -1.03 22.24
CA ALA A 330 21.81 -0.61 23.09
C ALA A 330 22.70 0.44 22.38
N ALA A 331 23.03 0.21 21.10
CA ALA A 331 23.80 1.16 20.30
C ALA A 331 23.08 2.49 20.06
N ARG A 332 21.74 2.47 20.00
CA ARG A 332 20.89 3.67 19.95
C ARG A 332 21.01 4.55 21.19
N MET A 333 21.26 3.99 22.38
CA MET A 333 21.45 4.79 23.60
C MET A 333 22.78 5.57 23.58
N SER A 334 23.75 5.14 22.78
CA SER A 334 25.05 5.79 22.59
C SER A 334 25.14 6.72 21.37
N SER A 335 24.18 6.66 20.44
CA SER A 335 24.17 7.44 19.19
C SER A 335 23.06 8.49 19.20
N ASP A 336 23.43 9.77 19.29
CA ASP A 336 22.49 10.87 19.51
C ASP A 336 21.92 11.47 18.20
N ARG A 337 22.50 11.14 17.04
CA ARG A 337 22.13 11.75 15.74
C ARG A 337 21.48 10.82 14.72
N ASP A 338 21.85 9.53 14.71
CA ASP A 338 21.27 8.56 13.78
C ASP A 338 21.27 7.16 14.42
N PRO A 339 20.13 6.69 14.96
CA PRO A 339 20.08 5.42 15.64
C PRO A 339 20.11 4.26 14.63
N PRO A 340 20.99 3.26 14.83
CA PRO A 340 21.13 2.17 13.87
C PRO A 340 19.85 1.32 13.84
N CYS A 341 19.22 1.25 12.67
CA CYS A 341 17.99 0.49 12.47
C CYS A 341 17.97 -0.19 11.11
N ALA A 342 17.25 -1.31 11.00
CA ALA A 342 17.20 -2.10 9.77
C ALA A 342 15.83 -2.77 9.56
N SER A 343 15.37 -2.73 8.32
CA SER A 343 14.28 -3.54 7.79
C SER A 343 14.82 -4.92 7.40
N VAL A 344 14.12 -6.01 7.70
CA VAL A 344 14.66 -7.36 7.46
C VAL A 344 13.58 -8.33 6.97
N ALA A 345 13.94 -9.21 6.04
CA ALA A 345 13.18 -10.42 5.73
C ALA A 345 14.12 -11.62 5.60
N VAL A 346 13.69 -12.77 6.12
CA VAL A 346 14.42 -14.04 6.14
C VAL A 346 13.52 -15.12 5.56
N LEU A 347 13.96 -15.78 4.49
CA LEU A 347 13.36 -16.97 3.92
C LEU A 347 14.20 -18.18 4.36
N ALA A 348 13.58 -19.10 5.09
CA ALA A 348 14.15 -20.39 5.44
C ALA A 348 13.39 -21.50 4.71
N VAL A 349 14.11 -22.34 3.99
CA VAL A 349 13.56 -23.50 3.28
C VAL A 349 14.15 -24.75 3.88
N HIS A 350 13.29 -25.59 4.46
CA HIS A 350 13.69 -26.85 5.08
C HIS A 350 12.81 -27.99 4.55
N GLN A 351 13.44 -28.96 3.90
CA GLN A 351 12.77 -30.09 3.24
C GLN A 351 11.69 -29.63 2.24
N GLN A 352 10.41 -29.70 2.60
CA GLN A 352 9.27 -29.28 1.76
C GLN A 352 8.46 -28.14 2.39
N SER A 353 9.00 -27.51 3.41
CA SER A 353 8.37 -26.40 4.11
C SER A 353 9.23 -25.16 3.99
N LEU A 354 8.57 -24.02 3.95
CA LEU A 354 9.19 -22.71 4.00
C LEU A 354 8.69 -21.95 5.22
N ALA A 355 9.58 -21.14 5.79
CA ALA A 355 9.22 -20.11 6.74
C ALA A 355 9.75 -18.77 6.24
N LEU A 356 8.88 -17.77 6.27
CA LEU A 356 9.19 -16.39 5.95
C LEU A 356 8.99 -15.55 7.20
N ILE A 357 10.05 -14.88 7.65
CA ILE A 357 10.07 -14.03 8.85
C ILE A 357 10.47 -12.62 8.42
N TRP A 358 9.68 -11.60 8.71
CA TRP A 358 10.05 -10.23 8.34
C TRP A 358 9.63 -9.17 9.38
N ALA A 359 10.35 -8.06 9.35
CA ALA A 359 10.06 -6.84 10.10
C ALA A 359 10.54 -5.63 9.29
N GLY A 360 9.61 -5.05 8.53
CA GLY A 360 9.81 -3.80 7.80
C GLY A 360 9.09 -3.85 6.46
N ASP A 361 9.76 -3.35 5.43
CA ASP A 361 9.32 -3.25 4.04
C ASP A 361 10.24 -4.00 3.06
N VAL A 362 11.20 -4.79 3.53
CA VAL A 362 11.82 -5.83 2.70
C VAL A 362 10.73 -6.82 2.30
N ARG A 363 10.58 -7.05 0.99
CA ARG A 363 9.50 -7.88 0.44
C ARG A 363 9.98 -9.24 -0.02
N CYS A 364 9.08 -10.22 0.08
CA CYS A 364 9.24 -11.53 -0.53
C CYS A 364 8.12 -11.80 -1.53
N TYR A 365 8.48 -12.26 -2.72
CA TYR A 365 7.54 -12.73 -3.74
C TYR A 365 7.80 -14.21 -4.04
N ILE A 366 6.75 -14.91 -4.45
CA ILE A 366 6.81 -16.25 -5.01
C ILE A 366 6.27 -16.25 -6.44
N ILE A 367 6.91 -16.98 -7.33
CA ILE A 367 6.37 -17.40 -8.61
C ILE A 367 6.06 -18.88 -8.54
N ARG A 368 4.78 -19.21 -8.74
CA ARG A 368 4.26 -20.58 -8.82
C ARG A 368 3.24 -20.63 -9.94
N ASP A 369 3.34 -21.66 -10.79
CA ASP A 369 2.46 -21.86 -11.95
C ASP A 369 2.35 -20.63 -12.87
N GLY A 370 3.46 -19.90 -13.04
CA GLY A 370 3.53 -18.70 -13.88
C GLY A 370 2.90 -17.44 -13.27
N MET A 371 2.41 -17.50 -12.03
CA MET A 371 1.84 -16.35 -11.32
C MET A 371 2.77 -15.87 -10.22
N MET A 372 3.02 -14.55 -10.19
CA MET A 372 3.76 -13.89 -9.11
C MET A 372 2.81 -13.40 -8.02
N ARG A 373 3.15 -13.65 -6.75
CA ARG A 373 2.41 -13.17 -5.58
C ARG A 373 3.37 -12.65 -4.51
N CYS A 374 3.06 -11.49 -3.93
CA CYS A 374 3.76 -10.99 -2.75
C CYS A 374 3.33 -11.79 -1.50
N LEU A 375 4.30 -12.29 -0.74
CA LEU A 375 4.10 -13.04 0.50
C LEU A 375 4.14 -12.13 1.74
N THR A 376 4.87 -11.03 1.66
CA THR A 376 5.01 -10.05 2.75
C THR A 376 4.00 -8.93 2.64
N ARG A 377 3.68 -8.29 3.78
CA ARG A 377 3.02 -6.99 3.82
C ARG A 377 3.94 -5.99 4.51
N ASP A 378 4.15 -4.84 3.88
CA ASP A 378 4.99 -3.78 4.46
C ASP A 378 4.44 -3.34 5.83
N HIS A 379 5.31 -3.32 6.83
CA HIS A 379 4.99 -2.78 8.15
C HIS A 379 5.12 -1.27 8.14
N LEU A 380 4.15 -0.59 7.55
CA LEU A 380 4.11 0.87 7.49
C LEU A 380 3.41 1.44 8.72
N GLU A 381 3.93 2.54 9.24
CA GLU A 381 3.24 3.45 10.15
C GLU A 381 2.76 4.63 9.33
N ILE A 382 1.43 4.76 9.23
CA ILE A 382 0.80 5.82 8.44
C ILE A 382 0.56 7.01 9.40
N GLY A 383 1.41 8.03 9.28
CA GLY A 383 1.38 9.27 10.07
C GLY A 383 1.94 10.45 9.28
N LEU A 384 2.38 11.53 9.95
CA LEU A 384 2.91 12.76 9.30
C LEU A 384 4.13 12.51 8.39
N LYS A 385 4.88 11.44 8.62
CA LYS A 385 5.92 10.93 7.73
C LYS A 385 5.65 9.44 7.53
N ARG A 386 5.77 8.95 6.30
CA ARG A 386 5.74 7.51 6.01
C ARG A 386 6.96 6.90 6.71
N GLY A 387 6.70 6.05 7.71
CA GLY A 387 7.73 5.35 8.47
C GLY A 387 7.41 3.86 8.56
N LEU A 388 8.33 3.08 9.12
CA LEU A 388 8.07 1.68 9.40
C LEU A 388 7.49 1.52 10.81
N SER A 389 6.42 0.75 10.97
CA SER A 389 5.83 0.42 12.27
C SER A 389 6.57 -0.72 12.98
N ARG A 390 7.33 -1.54 12.23
CA ARG A 390 8.16 -2.63 12.76
C ARG A 390 9.48 -2.68 12.00
N TYR A 391 10.59 -2.72 12.73
CA TYR A 391 11.96 -2.84 12.21
C TYR A 391 12.93 -3.12 13.38
N LEU A 392 14.14 -3.57 13.07
CA LEU A 392 15.19 -3.82 14.06
C LEU A 392 15.75 -2.51 14.63
N GLY A 393 16.02 -2.44 15.94
CA GLY A 393 16.51 -1.23 16.62
C GLY A 393 15.42 -0.21 16.98
N ARG A 394 14.15 -0.44 16.62
CA ARG A 394 13.00 0.38 17.09
C ARG A 394 12.85 0.26 18.62
N PRO A 395 12.46 1.35 19.33
CA PRO A 395 12.11 1.24 20.75
C PRO A 395 10.97 0.24 21.01
N GLY A 396 11.12 -0.55 22.07
CA GLY A 396 10.10 -1.51 22.51
C GLY A 396 10.47 -2.96 22.21
N GLN A 397 9.45 -3.82 22.13
CA GLN A 397 9.63 -5.26 21.89
C GLN A 397 9.70 -5.55 20.39
N PHE A 398 10.62 -6.43 20.00
CA PHE A 398 10.67 -6.99 18.65
C PHE A 398 9.57 -8.04 18.44
N SER A 399 8.74 -7.82 17.42
CA SER A 399 7.67 -8.74 17.02
C SER A 399 7.65 -8.85 15.49
N PRO A 400 8.37 -9.83 14.90
CA PRO A 400 8.34 -10.07 13.47
C PRO A 400 7.03 -10.75 13.07
N GLU A 401 6.63 -10.56 11.83
CA GLU A 401 5.56 -11.36 11.22
C GLU A 401 6.16 -12.64 10.62
N ILE A 402 5.40 -13.73 10.70
CA ILE A 402 5.87 -15.08 10.35
C ILE A 402 4.78 -15.74 9.51
N VAL A 403 5.18 -16.30 8.37
CA VAL A 403 4.34 -17.17 7.54
C VAL A 403 5.08 -18.48 7.33
N VAL A 404 4.38 -19.59 7.57
CA VAL A 404 4.86 -20.95 7.27
C VAL A 404 3.97 -21.52 6.18
N ASP A 405 4.58 -22.09 5.14
CA ASP A 405 3.87 -22.68 4.00
C ASP A 405 4.67 -23.86 3.44
N ASN A 406 4.12 -24.54 2.43
CA ASN A 406 4.82 -25.59 1.71
C ASN A 406 5.55 -25.04 0.49
N VAL A 407 6.73 -25.59 0.23
CA VAL A 407 7.51 -25.31 -0.97
C VAL A 407 7.35 -26.44 -1.99
N SER A 408 7.18 -26.05 -3.25
CA SER A 408 7.04 -26.95 -4.38
C SER A 408 8.25 -26.86 -5.31
N ARG A 409 8.47 -27.93 -6.06
CA ARG A 409 9.45 -27.91 -7.16
C ARG A 409 9.03 -26.84 -8.17
N ARG A 410 10.01 -26.12 -8.72
CA ARG A 410 9.83 -24.98 -9.63
C ARG A 410 9.28 -23.71 -9.00
N ASP A 411 9.13 -23.67 -7.68
CA ASP A 411 8.94 -22.38 -7.02
C ASP A 411 10.19 -21.52 -7.23
N ARG A 412 9.96 -20.27 -7.58
CA ARG A 412 10.99 -19.23 -7.61
C ARG A 412 10.63 -18.14 -6.61
N PHE A 413 11.55 -17.80 -5.73
CA PHE A 413 11.36 -16.73 -4.75
C PHE A 413 12.20 -15.52 -5.13
N LEU A 414 11.70 -14.34 -4.78
CA LEU A 414 12.46 -13.09 -4.79
C LEU A 414 12.38 -12.47 -3.40
N LEU A 415 13.51 -12.23 -2.76
CA LEU A 415 13.63 -11.26 -1.67
C LEU A 415 14.15 -9.94 -2.26
N CYS A 416 13.48 -8.81 -2.05
CA CYS A 416 13.92 -7.49 -2.51
C CYS A 416 13.88 -6.47 -1.36
N SER A 417 14.83 -5.53 -1.32
CA SER A 417 14.64 -4.29 -0.56
C SER A 417 13.62 -3.38 -1.26
N ASN A 418 12.98 -2.52 -0.48
CA ASN A 418 11.88 -1.68 -0.95
C ASN A 418 12.26 -0.77 -2.14
N PRO A 419 13.47 -0.18 -2.22
CA PRO A 419 13.84 0.67 -3.36
C PRO A 419 13.79 -0.03 -4.71
N LEU A 420 14.19 -1.31 -4.82
CA LEU A 420 14.08 -2.08 -6.07
C LEU A 420 12.61 -2.18 -6.52
N CYS A 421 11.77 -2.56 -5.57
CA CYS A 421 10.34 -2.75 -5.77
C CYS A 421 9.58 -1.41 -5.91
N ARG A 422 10.26 -0.28 -5.66
CA ARG A 422 9.79 1.07 -6.03
C ARG A 422 10.27 1.53 -7.40
N ALA A 423 11.47 1.15 -7.83
CA ALA A 423 11.99 1.53 -9.14
C ALA A 423 11.34 0.72 -10.27
N LEU A 424 11.08 -0.57 -10.03
CA LEU A 424 10.53 -1.49 -11.02
C LEU A 424 9.06 -1.83 -10.73
N PRO A 425 8.16 -1.72 -11.72
CA PRO A 425 6.80 -2.24 -11.61
C PRO A 425 6.79 -3.76 -11.39
N GLU A 426 5.84 -4.27 -10.61
CA GLU A 426 5.71 -5.72 -10.32
C GLU A 426 5.59 -6.56 -11.59
N ARG A 427 4.97 -6.03 -12.65
CA ARG A 427 4.89 -6.70 -13.95
C ARG A 427 6.28 -6.91 -14.58
N SER A 428 7.16 -5.92 -14.50
CA SER A 428 8.52 -6.02 -15.03
C SER A 428 9.35 -7.02 -14.22
N ILE A 429 9.22 -6.97 -12.89
CA ILE A 429 9.85 -7.95 -11.99
C ILE A 429 9.38 -9.36 -12.35
N ALA A 430 8.07 -9.59 -12.48
CA ALA A 430 7.51 -10.88 -12.84
C ALA A 430 8.03 -11.36 -14.21
N GLN A 431 8.08 -10.48 -15.21
CA GLN A 431 8.60 -10.82 -16.53
C GLN A 431 10.06 -11.30 -16.45
N ILE A 432 10.92 -10.55 -15.78
CA ILE A 432 12.35 -10.90 -15.60
C ILE A 432 12.47 -12.23 -14.88
N LEU A 433 11.75 -12.40 -13.76
CA LEU A 433 11.77 -13.64 -12.99
C LEU A 433 11.19 -14.84 -13.73
N ILE A 434 10.32 -14.66 -14.73
CA ILE A 434 9.80 -15.76 -15.55
C ILE A 434 10.75 -16.11 -16.70
N SER A 435 11.39 -15.10 -17.31
CA SER A 435 12.19 -15.29 -18.53
C SER A 435 13.67 -15.56 -18.29
N ALA A 436 14.25 -15.02 -17.22
CA ALA A 436 15.69 -15.10 -16.98
C ALA A 436 16.08 -16.45 -16.37
N ASP A 437 17.26 -16.93 -16.74
CA ASP A 437 17.90 -18.04 -16.05
C ASP A 437 18.32 -17.61 -14.63
N ILE A 438 18.37 -18.57 -13.71
CA ILE A 438 18.62 -18.27 -12.29
C ILE A 438 19.94 -17.51 -12.09
N ASP A 439 20.97 -17.83 -12.86
CA ASP A 439 22.30 -17.23 -12.74
C ASP A 439 22.33 -15.74 -13.13
N GLU A 440 21.38 -15.30 -13.97
CA GLU A 440 21.32 -13.93 -14.50
C GLU A 440 20.18 -13.11 -13.88
N ALA A 441 19.17 -13.77 -13.30
CA ALA A 441 17.93 -13.12 -12.88
C ALA A 441 18.16 -11.90 -11.95
N ALA A 442 18.99 -12.03 -10.91
CA ALA A 442 19.29 -10.91 -10.02
C ALA A 442 20.10 -9.81 -10.72
N ALA A 443 21.05 -10.15 -11.59
CA ALA A 443 21.83 -9.18 -12.34
C ALA A 443 20.96 -8.35 -13.29
N VAL A 444 20.02 -9.00 -13.99
CA VAL A 444 19.04 -8.32 -14.85
C VAL A 444 18.13 -7.41 -14.04
N LEU A 445 17.62 -7.87 -12.88
CA LEU A 445 16.84 -7.01 -11.97
C LEU A 445 17.63 -5.77 -11.54
N GLY A 446 18.91 -5.93 -11.20
CA GLY A 446 19.77 -4.81 -10.81
C GLY A 446 20.03 -3.84 -11.95
N GLN A 447 20.30 -4.34 -13.15
CA GLN A 447 20.51 -3.51 -14.34
C GLN A 447 19.24 -2.72 -14.69
N GLU A 448 18.08 -3.38 -14.70
CA GLU A 448 16.81 -2.71 -14.95
C GLU A 448 16.50 -1.66 -13.88
N ALA A 449 16.80 -1.93 -12.61
CA ALA A 449 16.64 -0.96 -11.53
C ALA A 449 17.53 0.28 -11.74
N LEU A 450 18.76 0.11 -12.21
CA LEU A 450 19.66 1.23 -12.55
C LEU A 450 19.16 2.02 -13.76
N ILE A 451 18.69 1.33 -14.81
CA ILE A 451 18.09 1.96 -16.01
C ILE A 451 16.84 2.76 -15.64
N ALA A 452 16.01 2.23 -14.74
CA ALA A 452 14.84 2.92 -14.18
C ALA A 452 15.20 4.06 -13.22
N GLY A 453 16.50 4.30 -12.95
CA GLY A 453 16.97 5.40 -12.13
C GLY A 453 16.80 5.17 -10.63
N CYS A 454 16.94 3.93 -10.14
CA CYS A 454 16.90 3.65 -8.70
C CYS A 454 17.98 4.47 -7.96
N ARG A 455 17.53 5.41 -7.13
CA ARG A 455 18.41 6.37 -6.45
C ARG A 455 19.03 5.81 -5.19
N ASP A 456 18.26 5.02 -4.45
CA ASP A 456 18.63 4.50 -3.14
C ASP A 456 19.28 3.11 -3.26
N ASN A 457 19.84 2.64 -2.13
CA ASN A 457 20.39 1.29 -2.02
C ASN A 457 19.33 0.27 -2.40
N PHE A 458 19.71 -0.74 -3.16
CA PHE A 458 18.80 -1.80 -3.52
C PHE A 458 19.52 -3.15 -3.55
N SER A 459 18.79 -4.19 -3.19
CA SER A 459 19.29 -5.55 -3.23
C SER A 459 18.18 -6.54 -3.54
N ALA A 460 18.56 -7.64 -4.15
CA ALA A 460 17.68 -8.76 -4.41
C ALA A 460 18.41 -10.10 -4.29
N ILE A 461 17.68 -11.11 -3.84
CA ILE A 461 18.08 -12.52 -3.93
C ILE A 461 16.96 -13.26 -4.67
N VAL A 462 17.29 -13.91 -5.79
CA VAL A 462 16.40 -14.79 -6.53
C VAL A 462 16.77 -16.23 -6.20
N ILE A 463 15.79 -17.07 -5.88
CA ILE A 463 16.02 -18.43 -5.38
C ILE A 463 15.14 -19.40 -6.15
N ASP A 464 15.75 -20.40 -6.78
CA ASP A 464 15.08 -21.48 -7.49
C ASP A 464 15.05 -22.76 -6.69
N VAL A 465 13.87 -23.35 -6.59
CA VAL A 465 13.66 -24.64 -5.95
C VAL A 465 13.59 -25.73 -7.02
N SER A 466 14.63 -26.55 -7.08
CA SER A 466 14.72 -27.68 -8.01
C SER A 466 14.74 -29.01 -7.26
N ALA A 467 14.46 -30.11 -7.95
CA ALA A 467 14.68 -31.44 -7.40
C ALA A 467 16.15 -31.84 -7.57
N THR A 468 16.73 -32.50 -6.57
CA THR A 468 18.01 -33.19 -6.77
C THR A 468 17.81 -34.24 -7.87
N ARG A 469 18.56 -34.17 -8.97
CA ARG A 469 18.60 -35.25 -9.97
C ARG A 469 19.17 -36.48 -9.24
N GLY A 470 18.35 -37.52 -9.10
CA GLY A 470 18.77 -38.82 -8.56
C GLY A 470 19.68 -39.56 -9.52
#